data_AF-A0ABD7IWD9-F1
#
_entry.id   AF-A0ABD7IWD9-F1
#
_cell.length_a   1.000
_cell.length_b   1.000
_cell.length_c   1.000
_cell.angle_alpha   90.00
_cell.angle_beta   90.00
_cell.angle_gamma   90.00
#
_symmetry.space_group_name_H-M   'P 1'
#
loop_
_entity.id
_entity.type
_entity.pdbx_description
1 polymer ?
#
loop_
_entity_poly.entity_id
_entity_poly.type
_entity_poly.pdbx_seq_one_letter_code
_entity_poly.pdbx_strand_id
1 'polypeptide(L)'
;MNWKVNTMQSKPAEPIVAMELKIRLIQVKPSVSRTILVPTTLRYRQLHELIQIAFGWENAHLHEFQLQQISSTRSLMDVLLNAQPEGGDR
;
A
#
# COMPACT_ATOMS: atom_id res chain seq x y z
N MET A 1 1.49 23.83 53.81
CA MET A 1 1.32 24.27 52.40
C MET A 1 0.90 23.07 51.56
N ASN A 2 -0.36 23.02 51.11
CA ASN A 2 -0.88 21.95 50.26
C ASN A 2 -0.83 22.39 48.80
N TRP A 3 0.14 21.87 48.04
CA TRP A 3 0.24 22.14 46.62
C TRP A 3 -0.57 21.07 45.86
N LYS A 4 -1.62 21.49 45.17
CA LYS A 4 -2.40 20.59 44.31
C LYS A 4 -1.55 20.31 43.05
N VAL A 5 -1.28 19.04 42.79
CA VAL A 5 -0.82 18.58 41.48
C VAL A 5 -1.92 18.85 40.46
N ASN A 6 -1.65 19.69 39.45
CA ASN A 6 -2.51 19.76 38.28
C ASN A 6 -2.18 18.56 37.40
N THR A 7 -2.99 17.51 37.51
CA THR A 7 -3.04 16.45 36.50
C THR A 7 -3.55 17.09 35.21
N MET A 8 -2.64 17.39 34.28
CA MET A 8 -3.03 17.61 32.89
C MET A 8 -3.60 16.30 32.39
N GLN A 9 -4.93 16.20 32.36
CA GLN A 9 -5.63 15.14 31.64
C GLN A 9 -5.34 15.35 30.15
N SER A 10 -4.28 14.75 29.63
CA SER A 10 -4.07 14.68 28.19
C SER A 10 -5.22 13.85 27.61
N LYS A 11 -5.89 14.39 26.57
CA LYS A 11 -6.86 13.65 25.76
C LYS A 11 -6.28 12.26 25.45
N PRO A 12 -7.00 11.15 25.70
CA PRO A 12 -6.47 9.82 25.37
C PRO A 12 -6.10 9.81 23.90
N ALA A 13 -4.87 9.38 23.59
CA ALA A 13 -4.38 9.32 22.22
C ALA A 13 -5.33 8.42 21.41
N GLU A 14 -5.94 8.97 20.38
CA GLU A 14 -6.80 8.21 19.47
C GLU A 14 -5.98 7.04 18.89
N PRO A 15 -6.55 5.82 18.79
CA PRO A 15 -5.79 4.65 18.34
C PRO A 15 -5.26 4.93 16.93
N ILE A 16 -3.93 4.90 16.77
CA ILE A 16 -3.30 5.04 15.47
C ILE A 16 -3.55 3.73 14.73
N VAL A 17 -4.50 3.75 13.80
CA VAL A 17 -4.72 2.63 12.89
C VAL A 17 -3.55 2.61 11.91
N ALA A 18 -2.83 1.50 11.87
CA ALA A 18 -1.69 1.28 10.99
C ALA A 18 -1.98 0.14 10.00
N MET A 19 -1.32 0.19 8.85
CA MET A 19 -1.35 -0.85 7.83
C MET A 19 0.07 -1.25 7.44
N GLU A 20 0.23 -2.51 7.05
CA GLU A 20 1.48 -3.03 6.51
C GLU A 20 1.48 -2.87 4.98
N LEU A 21 2.51 -2.21 4.44
CA LEU A 21 2.72 -2.05 3.01
C LEU A 21 3.95 -2.84 2.57
N LYS A 22 3.75 -3.76 1.63
CA LYS A 22 4.83 -4.48 0.96
C LYS A 22 5.11 -3.88 -0.41
N ILE A 23 6.27 -3.27 -0.57
CA ILE A 23 6.73 -2.62 -1.80
C ILE A 23 7.73 -3.54 -2.50
N ARG A 24 7.52 -3.81 -3.79
CA ARG A 24 8.42 -4.65 -4.61
C ARG A 24 8.85 -3.91 -5.85
N LEU A 25 10.13 -4.00 -6.19
CA LEU A 25 10.62 -3.53 -7.48
C LEU A 25 10.26 -4.55 -8.55
N ILE A 26 9.59 -4.09 -9.60
CA ILE A 26 9.28 -4.91 -10.77
C ILE A 26 10.52 -5.01 -11.66
N GLN A 27 10.63 -6.12 -12.40
CA GLN A 27 11.68 -6.35 -13.41
C GLN A 27 13.14 -6.34 -12.90
N VAL A 28 13.35 -6.41 -11.58
CA VAL A 28 14.68 -6.53 -10.97
C VAL A 28 14.94 -7.97 -10.52
N LYS A 29 16.16 -8.47 -10.77
CA LYS A 29 16.66 -9.76 -10.28
C LYS A 29 18.00 -9.56 -9.55
N PRO A 30 18.17 -10.10 -8.32
CA PRO A 30 17.18 -10.83 -7.52
C PRO A 30 16.00 -9.93 -7.11
N SER A 31 14.87 -10.53 -6.70
CA SER A 31 13.69 -9.77 -6.30
C SER A 31 14.01 -8.91 -5.07
N VAL A 32 13.83 -7.59 -5.18
CA VAL A 32 14.05 -6.64 -4.09
C VAL A 32 12.71 -6.15 -3.57
N SER A 33 12.51 -6.26 -2.26
CA SER A 33 11.28 -5.81 -1.59
C SER A 33 11.55 -5.20 -0.21
N ARG A 34 10.62 -4.37 0.24
CA ARG A 34 10.59 -3.76 1.58
C ARG A 34 9.18 -3.85 2.13
N THR A 35 9.05 -4.17 3.41
CA THR A 35 7.79 -4.15 4.14
C THR A 35 7.87 -3.07 5.22
N ILE A 36 6.91 -2.15 5.25
CA ILE A 36 6.87 -1.03 6.18
C ILE A 36 5.48 -0.92 6.84
N LEU A 37 5.44 -0.57 8.12
CA LEU A 37 4.22 -0.22 8.82
C LEU A 37 3.99 1.28 8.71
N VAL A 38 2.81 1.68 8.26
CA VAL A 38 2.44 3.09 8.07
C VAL A 38 1.08 3.39 8.69
N PRO A 39 0.84 4.61 9.20
CA PRO A 39 -0.51 5.03 9.57
C PRO A 39 -1.46 4.99 8.36
N THR A 40 -2.73 4.65 8.58
CA THR A 40 -3.74 4.68 7.50
C THR A 40 -4.06 6.09 7.00
N THR A 41 -3.65 7.12 7.74
CA THR A 41 -3.79 8.54 7.40
C THR A 41 -2.63 9.08 6.56
N LEU A 42 -1.66 8.22 6.21
CA LEU A 42 -0.44 8.61 5.50
C LEU A 42 -0.75 9.09 4.07
N ARG A 43 -0.20 10.25 3.69
CA ARG A 43 -0.42 10.84 2.35
C ARG A 43 0.60 10.33 1.34
N TYR A 44 0.25 10.38 0.05
CA TYR A 44 1.13 9.93 -1.05
C TYR A 44 2.51 10.58 -1.07
N ARG A 45 2.63 11.88 -0.74
CA ARG A 45 3.93 12.55 -0.64
C ARG A 45 4.83 11.91 0.43
N GLN A 46 4.26 11.61 1.59
CA GLN A 46 5.00 10.94 2.68
C GLN A 46 5.31 9.50 2.31
N LEU A 47 4.41 8.82 1.58
CA LEU A 47 4.68 7.48 1.06
C LEU A 47 5.87 7.48 0.11
N HIS A 48 5.95 8.46 -0.80
CA HIS A 48 7.10 8.63 -1.68
C HIS A 48 8.40 8.80 -0.89
N GLU A 49 8.42 9.70 0.10
CA GLU A 49 9.59 9.90 0.97
C GLU A 49 10.01 8.60 1.69
N LEU A 50 9.04 7.84 2.21
CA LEU A 50 9.31 6.53 2.83
C LEU A 50 9.89 5.51 1.85
N ILE A 51 9.37 5.47 0.62
CA ILE A 51 9.91 4.61 -0.44
C ILE A 51 11.35 5.01 -0.77
N GLN A 52 11.61 6.32 -0.93
CA GLN A 52 12.97 6.82 -1.19
C GLN A 52 13.95 6.36 -0.11
N ILE A 53 13.60 6.54 1.16
CA ILE A 53 14.44 6.12 2.29
C ILE A 53 14.61 4.58 2.32
N ALA A 54 13.54 3.81 2.16
CA ALA A 54 13.57 2.35 2.28
C ALA A 54 14.44 1.67 1.21
N PHE A 55 14.60 2.30 0.05
CA PHE A 55 15.44 1.82 -1.05
C PHE A 55 16.77 2.56 -1.18
N GLY A 56 17.03 3.57 -0.35
CA GLY A 56 18.23 4.41 -0.46
C GLY A 56 18.27 5.21 -1.76
N TRP A 57 17.10 5.59 -2.27
CA TRP A 57 16.98 6.41 -3.46
C TRP A 57 17.01 7.90 -3.11
N GLU A 58 17.44 8.67 -4.10
CA GLU A 58 17.41 10.12 -4.06
C GLU A 58 16.27 10.58 -4.96
N ASN A 59 15.57 11.64 -4.54
CA ASN A 59 14.42 12.23 -5.23
C ASN A 59 14.80 12.92 -6.56
N ALA A 60 15.52 12.21 -7.43
CA ALA A 60 16.14 12.69 -8.66
C ALA A 60 15.20 12.64 -9.86
N HIS A 61 14.08 11.93 -9.77
CA HIS A 61 13.13 11.73 -10.86
C HIS A 61 11.69 12.00 -10.40
N LEU A 62 10.85 12.37 -11.36
CA LEU A 62 9.40 12.52 -11.13
C LEU A 62 8.77 11.15 -10.82
N HIS A 63 7.67 11.18 -10.05
CA HIS A 63 6.93 10.00 -9.64
C HIS A 63 5.43 10.28 -9.66
N GLU A 64 4.66 9.20 -9.76
CA GLU A 64 3.21 9.22 -9.60
C GLU A 64 2.72 7.94 -8.94
N PHE A 65 1.52 8.00 -8.37
CA PHE A 65 0.83 6.84 -7.80
C PHE A 65 -0.41 6.57 -8.62
N GLN A 66 -0.55 5.33 -9.09
CA GLN A 66 -1.72 4.86 -9.80
C GLN A 66 -2.39 3.73 -9.02
N LEU A 67 -3.70 3.80 -8.86
CA LEU A 67 -4.49 2.71 -8.30
C LEU A 67 -4.81 1.73 -9.44
N GLN A 68 -4.25 0.53 -9.36
CA GLN A 68 -4.73 -0.56 -10.21
C GLN A 68 -6.07 -1.03 -9.64
N GLN A 69 -7.14 -0.83 -10.41
CA GLN A 69 -8.37 -1.58 -10.17
C GLN A 69 -8.09 -3.03 -10.49
N ILE A 70 -7.78 -3.80 -9.46
CA ILE A 70 -7.89 -5.25 -9.55
C ILE A 70 -9.39 -5.49 -9.56
N SER A 71 -9.97 -5.73 -10.74
CA SER A 71 -11.32 -6.27 -10.87
C SER A 71 -11.32 -7.64 -10.19
N SER A 72 -11.49 -7.64 -8.87
CA SER A 72 -11.58 -8.86 -8.07
C SER A 72 -12.97 -9.49 -8.15
N THR A 73 -13.68 -9.25 -9.24
CA THR A 73 -14.59 -10.21 -9.81
C THR A 73 -13.85 -10.80 -11.01
N ARG A 74 -13.55 -12.10 -10.92
CA ARG A 74 -13.38 -12.91 -12.13
C ARG A 74 -14.69 -12.68 -12.91
N SER A 75 -14.66 -11.74 -13.85
CA SER A 75 -15.86 -11.35 -14.58
C SER A 75 -16.35 -12.64 -15.23
N LEU A 76 -17.56 -13.09 -14.88
CA LEU A 76 -18.13 -14.28 -15.53
C LEU A 76 -18.19 -14.08 -17.05
N MET A 77 -18.20 -12.83 -17.52
CA MET A 77 -18.08 -12.49 -18.94
C MET A 77 -16.70 -12.88 -19.52
N ASP A 78 -15.59 -12.69 -18.80
CA ASP A 78 -14.24 -13.06 -19.27
C ASP A 78 -14.09 -14.59 -19.42
N VAL A 79 -14.77 -15.35 -18.56
CA VAL A 79 -14.79 -16.82 -18.62
C VAL A 79 -15.67 -17.33 -19.75
N LEU A 80 -16.83 -16.70 -19.98
CA LEU A 80 -17.78 -17.09 -21.03
C LEU A 80 -17.33 -16.68 -22.44
N LEU A 81 -16.61 -15.57 -22.59
CA LEU A 81 -16.06 -15.14 -23.89
C LEU A 81 -14.86 -15.98 -24.36
N ASN A 82 -14.10 -16.56 -23.41
CA ASN A 82 -12.99 -17.47 -23.71
C ASN A 82 -13.41 -18.95 -23.79
N ALA A 83 -14.69 -19.26 -23.57
CA ALA A 83 -15.23 -20.59 -23.82
C ALA A 83 -15.52 -20.74 -25.32
N GLN A 84 -14.48 -21.01 -26.12
CA GLN A 84 -14.68 -21.66 -27.41
C GLN A 84 -15.02 -23.13 -27.17
N PRO A 85 -16.11 -23.67 -27.75
CA PRO A 85 -16.29 -25.11 -27.80
C PRO A 85 -15.19 -25.68 -28.71
N GLU A 86 -14.15 -26.22 -28.09
CA GLU A 86 -13.18 -27.11 -28.76
C GLU A 86 -13.94 -28.26 -29.43
N GLY A 87 -13.91 -28.29 -30.75
CA GLY A 87 -14.03 -29.51 -31.54
C GLY A 87 -15.40 -30.20 -31.53
N GLY A 88 -16.27 -29.82 -32.46
CA GLY A 88 -17.14 -30.80 -33.11
C GLY A 88 -16.26 -31.70 -33.98
N ASP A 89 -15.89 -32.86 -33.45
CA ASP A 89 -15.20 -33.94 -34.16
C ASP A 89 -16.14 -34.49 -35.26
N ARG A 90 -15.75 -34.25 -36.52
CA ARG A 90 -16.14 -34.94 -37.77
C ARG A 90 -17.63 -35.02 -38.16
#